data_AF-A0A8C9JQI5-F1
#
_entry.id   AF-A0A8C9JQI5-F1
#
_cell.length_a   1.000
_cell.length_b   1.000
_cell.length_c   1.000
_cell.angle_alpha   90.00
_cell.angle_beta   90.00
_cell.angle_gamma   90.00
#
_symmetry.space_group_name_H-M   'P 1'
#
loop_
_entity.id
_entity.type
_entity.pdbx_description
1 polymer ?
#
loop_
_entity_poly.entity_id
_entity_poly.type
_entity_poly.pdbx_seq_one_letter_code
_entity_poly.pdbx_strand_id
1 'polypeptide(L)'
;MAVIPFLTAHASYKGFVNLPLNTGDLNCETCTITRGGLVGLVFGGLYPVFLAIPVNGGLAARYESALLPEKGNILTYWTRISKPVFRKMLFPILLQTMFAAYLGSRQYKLVIKALQLPEPGLEIQ
;
A
#
# COMPACT_ATOMS: atom_id res chain seq x y z
N MET A 1 2.64 12.70 -11.81
CA MET A 1 2.74 11.22 -11.79
C MET A 1 2.08 10.63 -10.52
N ALA A 2 0.76 10.78 -10.35
CA ALA A 2 0.03 10.20 -9.22
C ALA A 2 -0.84 8.99 -9.61
N VAL A 3 -1.07 8.80 -10.91
CA VAL A 3 -1.99 7.79 -11.45
C VAL A 3 -1.44 6.38 -11.26
N ILE A 4 -0.13 6.15 -11.51
CA ILE A 4 0.46 4.82 -11.42
C ILE A 4 0.42 4.27 -9.98
N PRO A 5 0.92 4.99 -8.94
CA PRO A 5 0.84 4.49 -7.57
C PRO A 5 -0.60 4.26 -7.10
N PHE A 6 -1.53 5.12 -7.50
CA PHE A 6 -2.94 4.99 -7.16
C PHE A 6 -3.58 3.74 -7.78
N LEU A 7 -3.36 3.51 -9.08
CA LEU A 7 -3.88 2.31 -9.76
C LEU A 7 -3.30 1.03 -9.19
N THR A 8 -1.99 1.00 -8.89
CA THR A 8 -1.34 -0.15 -8.27
C THR A 8 -1.91 -0.43 -6.88
N ALA A 9 -2.11 0.61 -6.06
CA ALA A 9 -2.73 0.47 -4.75
C ALA A 9 -4.18 -0.05 -4.85
N HIS A 10 -4.97 0.46 -5.80
CA HIS A 10 -6.35 -0.01 -5.99
C HIS A 10 -6.40 -1.46 -6.49
N ALA A 11 -5.61 -1.81 -7.50
CA ALA A 11 -5.58 -3.17 -8.05
C ALA A 11 -5.12 -4.20 -7.01
N SER A 12 -4.06 -3.87 -6.25
CA SER A 12 -3.57 -4.73 -5.17
C SER A 12 -4.60 -4.87 -4.04
N TYR A 13 -5.26 -3.80 -3.63
CA TYR A 13 -6.30 -3.87 -2.61
C TYR A 13 -7.54 -4.67 -3.07
N LYS A 14 -7.91 -4.56 -4.35
CA LYS A 14 -8.96 -5.38 -4.96
C LYS A 14 -8.57 -6.87 -4.96
N GLY A 15 -7.37 -7.20 -5.44
CA GLY A 15 -6.92 -8.59 -5.56
C GLY A 15 -6.66 -9.28 -4.21
N PHE A 16 -6.00 -8.60 -3.27
CA PHE A 16 -5.55 -9.22 -2.02
C PHE A 16 -6.52 -9.07 -0.85
N VAL A 17 -7.50 -8.16 -0.92
CA VAL A 17 -8.45 -7.91 0.18
C VAL A 17 -9.88 -8.13 -0.28
N ASN A 18 -10.33 -7.44 -1.32
CA ASN A 18 -11.75 -7.50 -1.73
C ASN A 18 -12.15 -8.86 -2.28
N LEU A 19 -11.34 -9.42 -3.19
CA LEU A 19 -11.62 -10.71 -3.80
C LEU A 19 -11.72 -11.83 -2.75
N PRO A 20 -10.72 -12.06 -1.87
CA PRO A 20 -10.80 -13.12 -0.87
C PRO A 20 -11.87 -12.88 0.21
N LEU A 21 -12.21 -11.62 0.50
CA LEU A 21 -13.30 -11.28 1.41
C LEU A 21 -14.66 -11.64 0.80
N ASN A 22 -14.87 -11.34 -0.48
CA ASN A 22 -16.14 -11.64 -1.17
C ASN A 22 -16.31 -13.12 -1.48
N THR A 23 -15.23 -13.87 -1.72
CA THR A 23 -15.29 -15.33 -1.93
C THR A 23 -15.39 -16.13 -0.64
N GLY A 24 -15.36 -15.48 0.53
CA GLY A 24 -15.44 -16.16 1.83
C GLY A 24 -14.17 -16.92 2.23
N ASP A 25 -13.02 -16.62 1.63
CA ASP A 25 -11.71 -17.15 2.05
C ASP A 25 -11.20 -16.38 3.29
N LEU A 26 -11.62 -15.11 3.44
CA LEU A 26 -11.31 -14.24 4.58
C LEU A 26 -12.52 -14.05 5.51
N ASN A 27 -12.74 -15.01 6.43
CA ASN A 27 -13.88 -14.97 7.36
C ASN A 27 -13.59 -14.32 8.73
N CYS A 28 -12.41 -13.74 8.93
CA CYS A 28 -12.02 -13.14 10.20
C CYS A 28 -11.84 -11.62 10.06
N GLU A 29 -12.44 -10.86 10.97
CA GLU A 29 -12.29 -9.39 11.04
C GLU A 29 -10.81 -9.03 11.19
N THR A 30 -10.09 -9.67 12.12
CA THR A 30 -8.67 -9.43 12.36
C THR A 30 -7.81 -9.77 11.14
N CYS A 31 -8.11 -10.86 10.42
CA CYS A 31 -7.38 -11.24 9.20
C CYS A 31 -7.56 -10.19 8.08
N THR A 32 -8.78 -9.67 7.92
CA THR A 32 -9.07 -8.63 6.94
C THR A 32 -8.37 -7.32 7.28
N ILE A 33 -8.32 -6.96 8.57
CA ILE A 33 -7.61 -5.77 9.06
C ILE A 33 -6.10 -5.90 8.83
N THR A 34 -5.49 -7.01 9.24
CA THR A 34 -4.04 -7.22 9.12
C THR A 34 -3.62 -7.30 7.65
N ARG A 35 -4.38 -8.00 6.80
CA ARG A 35 -4.13 -8.10 5.36
C ARG A 35 -4.31 -6.75 4.67
N GLY A 36 -5.37 -6.01 4.99
CA GLY A 36 -5.61 -4.66 4.47
C GLY A 36 -4.51 -3.67 4.84
N GLY A 37 -4.07 -3.69 6.11
CA GLY A 37 -2.94 -2.89 6.59
C GLY A 37 -1.63 -3.27 5.89
N LEU A 38 -1.32 -4.56 5.75
CA LEU A 38 -0.10 -5.03 5.08
C LEU A 38 -0.06 -4.62 3.61
N VAL A 39 -1.16 -4.77 2.88
CA VAL A 39 -1.28 -4.33 1.48
C VAL A 39 -1.10 -2.81 1.38
N GLY A 40 -1.73 -2.05 2.29
CA GLY A 40 -1.56 -0.59 2.37
C GLY A 40 -0.12 -0.16 2.64
N LEU A 41 0.59 -0.86 3.52
CA LEU A 41 1.99 -0.60 3.84
C LEU A 41 2.91 -0.89 2.64
N VAL A 42 2.75 -2.06 2.01
CA VAL A 42 3.64 -2.50 0.93
C VAL A 42 3.39 -1.71 -0.35
N PHE A 43 2.15 -1.67 -0.84
CA PHE A 43 1.82 -1.07 -2.13
C PHE A 43 1.56 0.44 -2.04
N GLY A 44 1.03 0.91 -0.91
CA GLY A 44 0.79 2.34 -0.67
C GLY A 44 1.98 3.09 -0.08
N GLY A 45 2.84 2.41 0.69
CA GLY A 45 3.96 3.04 1.41
C GLY A 45 5.33 2.71 0.83
N LEU A 46 5.71 1.43 0.81
CA LEU A 46 7.06 1.00 0.42
C LEU A 46 7.31 1.10 -1.08
N TYR A 47 6.36 0.66 -1.91
CA TYR A 47 6.52 0.64 -3.36
C TYR A 47 6.85 2.02 -3.97
N PRO A 48 6.16 3.13 -3.63
CA PRO A 48 6.53 4.45 -4.12
C PRO A 48 7.91 4.90 -3.67
N VAL A 49 8.33 4.55 -2.45
CA VAL A 49 9.67 4.89 -1.92
C VAL A 49 10.75 4.18 -2.73
N PHE A 50 10.58 2.88 -2.99
CA PHE A 50 11.53 2.10 -3.77
C PHE A 50 11.61 2.55 -5.24
N LEU A 51 10.54 3.09 -5.81
CA LEU A 51 10.58 3.69 -7.15
C LEU A 51 11.25 5.07 -7.15
N ALA A 52 11.05 5.88 -6.12
CA ALA A 52 11.60 7.22 -6.05
C ALA A 52 13.13 7.23 -5.92
N ILE A 53 13.71 6.30 -5.16
CA ILE A 53 15.16 6.24 -4.91
C ILE A 53 15.98 6.12 -6.23
N PRO A 54 15.83 5.07 -7.05
CA PRO A 54 16.64 4.88 -8.25
C PRO A 54 16.36 5.94 -9.32
N VAL A 55 15.10 6.39 -9.47
CA VAL A 55 14.75 7.43 -10.44
C VAL A 55 15.46 8.74 -10.08
N ASN A 56 15.37 9.18 -8.82
CA ASN A 56 15.99 10.44 -8.40
C ASN A 56 17.52 10.38 -8.45
N GLY A 57 18.15 9.27 -8.04
CA GLY A 57 19.60 9.16 -8.16
C GLY A 57 20.09 8.95 -9.59
N GLY A 58 19.28 8.33 -10.46
CA GLY A 58 19.57 8.25 -11.90
C GLY A 58 19.56 9.63 -12.57
N LEU A 59 18.60 10.48 -12.21
CA LEU A 59 18.62 11.89 -12.62
C LEU A 59 19.84 12.62 -12.04
N ALA A 60 20.19 12.37 -10.78
CA ALA A 60 21.35 12.99 -10.16
C ALA A 60 22.66 12.63 -10.89
N ALA A 61 22.79 11.38 -11.33
CA ALA A 61 23.92 10.92 -12.13
C ALA A 61 23.94 11.50 -13.55
N ARG A 62 22.78 11.59 -14.20
CA ARG A 62 22.65 12.12 -15.58
C ARG A 62 22.99 13.61 -15.67
N TYR A 63 22.65 14.37 -14.64
CA TYR A 63 22.79 15.83 -14.63
C TYR A 63 23.92 16.33 -13.74
N GLU A 64 24.77 15.44 -13.19
CA GLU A 64 25.87 15.78 -12.27
C GLU A 64 25.42 16.71 -11.13
N SER A 65 24.15 16.56 -10.69
CA SER A 65 23.54 17.48 -9.71
C SER A 65 23.90 17.14 -8.26
N ALA A 66 24.63 16.04 -8.06
CA ALA A 66 25.22 15.66 -6.78
C ALA A 66 26.56 14.95 -6.99
N LEU A 67 27.52 15.19 -6.10
CA LEU A 67 28.78 14.45 -6.06
C LEU A 67 28.47 12.97 -5.75
N LEU A 68 28.63 12.12 -6.76
CA LEU A 68 28.51 10.68 -6.63
C LEU A 68 29.79 10.10 -6.02
N PRO A 69 29.69 9.07 -5.18
CA PRO A 69 30.86 8.47 -4.56
C PRO A 69 31.77 7.81 -5.61
N GLU A 70 33.07 8.08 -5.52
CA GLU A 70 34.08 7.35 -6.27
C GLU A 70 34.13 5.90 -5.74
N LYS A 71 34.28 4.95 -6.68
CA LYS A 71 34.07 3.50 -6.54
C LYS A 71 34.31 2.91 -5.14
N GLY A 72 33.29 2.19 -4.64
CA GLY A 72 33.46 1.23 -3.52
C GLY A 72 32.35 1.28 -2.47
N ASN A 73 31.63 2.41 -2.31
CA ASN A 73 30.69 2.58 -1.19
C ASN A 73 29.29 3.09 -1.57
N ILE A 74 28.77 2.62 -2.70
CA ILE A 74 27.49 3.03 -3.27
C ILE A 74 26.31 2.73 -2.31
N LEU A 75 26.31 1.58 -1.63
CA LEU A 75 25.23 1.20 -0.71
C LEU A 75 25.12 2.15 0.50
N THR A 76 26.27 2.54 1.07
CA THR A 76 26.33 3.50 2.19
C THR A 76 25.90 4.90 1.76
N TYR A 77 26.24 5.29 0.53
CA TYR A 77 25.77 6.56 -0.04
C TYR A 77 24.24 6.57 -0.17
N TRP A 78 23.66 5.52 -0.75
CA TRP A 78 22.19 5.41 -0.91
C TRP A 78 21.45 5.35 0.42
N THR A 79 21.96 4.62 1.40
CA THR A 79 21.36 4.56 2.75
C THR A 79 21.45 5.92 3.45
N ARG A 80 22.57 6.64 3.33
CA ARG A 80 22.73 7.99 3.89
C ARG A 80 21.76 8.99 3.27
N ILE A 81 21.59 8.95 1.94
CA ILE A 81 20.74 9.89 1.20
C ILE A 81 19.24 9.60 1.40
N SER A 82 18.88 8.32 1.53
CA SER A 82 17.49 7.91 1.73
C SER A 82 17.01 8.07 3.17
N LYS A 83 17.89 8.05 4.17
CA LYS A 83 17.56 8.22 5.60
C LYS A 83 16.62 9.41 5.90
N PRO A 84 16.88 10.65 5.44
CA PRO A 84 15.96 11.77 5.69
C PRO A 84 14.60 11.62 4.97
N VAL A 85 14.58 10.99 3.79
CA VAL A 85 13.36 10.73 3.03
C VAL A 85 12.49 9.72 3.75
N PHE A 86 13.06 8.59 4.19
CA PHE A 86 12.36 7.59 4.99
C PHE A 86 11.81 8.19 6.29
N ARG A 87 12.58 9.07 6.96
CA ARG A 87 12.11 9.71 8.20
C ARG A 87 10.91 10.61 7.96
N LYS A 88 10.87 11.35 6.85
CA LYS A 88 9.72 12.21 6.48
C LYS A 88 8.54 11.39 5.96
N MET A 89 8.78 10.30 5.25
CA MET A 89 7.74 9.42 4.71
C MET A 89 7.17 8.45 5.74
N LEU A 90 7.82 8.25 6.89
CA LEU A 90 7.30 7.39 7.94
C LEU A 90 5.89 7.81 8.40
N PHE A 91 5.66 9.11 8.58
CA PHE A 91 4.34 9.62 9.00
C PHE A 91 3.22 9.29 8.00
N PRO A 92 3.31 9.64 6.71
CA PRO A 92 2.29 9.27 5.74
C PRO A 92 2.16 7.76 5.55
N ILE A 93 3.25 6.99 5.67
CA ILE A 93 3.18 5.51 5.59
C ILE A 93 2.37 4.93 6.75
N LEU A 94 2.59 5.41 7.98
CA LEU A 94 1.83 4.99 9.15
C LEU A 94 0.35 5.35 9.00
N LEU A 95 0.07 6.58 8.56
CA LEU A 95 -1.29 7.04 8.31
C LEU A 95 -1.98 6.16 7.24
N GLN A 96 -1.31 5.93 6.11
CA GLN A 96 -1.81 5.07 5.02
C GLN A 96 -2.11 3.65 5.50
N THR A 97 -1.21 3.08 6.32
CA THR A 97 -1.37 1.74 6.89
C THR A 97 -2.57 1.67 7.82
N MET A 98 -2.74 2.68 8.70
CA MET A 98 -3.87 2.77 9.62
C MET A 98 -5.20 2.94 8.88
N PHE A 99 -5.25 3.80 7.87
CA PHE A 99 -6.45 3.96 7.05
C PHE A 99 -6.79 2.70 6.26
N ALA A 100 -5.79 2.01 5.70
CA ALA A 100 -6.02 0.75 4.98
C ALA A 100 -6.54 -0.36 5.90
N ALA A 101 -6.02 -0.45 7.13
CA ALA A 101 -6.50 -1.37 8.16
C ALA A 101 -7.94 -1.04 8.60
N TYR A 102 -8.23 0.25 8.83
CA TYR A 102 -9.57 0.73 9.16
C TYR A 102 -10.58 0.43 8.05
N LEU A 103 -10.24 0.70 6.79
CA LEU A 103 -11.06 0.35 5.63
C LEU A 103 -11.34 -1.16 5.57
N GLY A 104 -10.34 -1.99 5.85
CA GLY A 104 -10.52 -3.45 5.95
C GLY A 104 -11.57 -3.84 6.99
N SER A 105 -11.53 -3.24 8.19
CA SER A 105 -12.56 -3.48 9.23
C SER A 105 -13.96 -3.08 8.79
N ARG A 106 -14.09 -1.93 8.10
CA ARG A 106 -15.37 -1.40 7.63
C ARG A 106 -15.93 -2.26 6.52
N GLN A 107 -15.10 -2.70 5.59
CA GLN A 107 -15.50 -3.59 4.51
C GLN A 107 -15.98 -4.93 5.04
N TYR A 108 -15.27 -5.53 5.99
CA TYR A 108 -15.71 -6.78 6.64
C TYR A 108 -17.12 -6.62 7.23
N LYS A 109 -17.36 -5.56 8.01
CA LYS A 109 -18.68 -5.27 8.60
C LYS A 109 -19.77 -5.06 7.55
N LEU A 110 -19.45 -4.42 6.43
CA LEU A 110 -20.41 -4.18 5.34
C LEU A 110 -20.76 -5.49 4.62
N VAL A 111 -19.76 -6.34 4.34
CA VAL A 111 -19.98 -7.63 3.66
C VAL A 111 -20.80 -8.57 4.55
N ILE A 112 -20.48 -8.69 5.83
CA ILE A 112 -21.27 -9.51 6.76
C ILE A 112 -22.71 -9.00 6.87
N LYS A 113 -22.93 -7.68 6.94
CA LYS A 113 -24.28 -7.11 6.92
C LYS A 113 -25.02 -7.41 5.63
N ALA A 114 -24.33 -7.34 4.48
CA ALA A 114 -24.94 -7.66 3.18
C ALA A 114 -25.35 -9.14 3.09
N LEU A 115 -24.56 -10.05 3.67
CA LEU A 115 -24.89 -11.48 3.74
C LEU A 115 -26.05 -11.80 4.69
N GLN A 116 -26.29 -10.97 5.71
CA GLN A 116 -27.40 -11.12 6.64
C GLN A 116 -28.73 -10.58 6.11
N LEU A 117 -28.69 -9.75 5.06
CA LEU A 117 -29.91 -9.26 4.43
C LEU A 117 -30.54 -10.37 3.59
N PRO A 118 -31.87 -10.55 3.65
CA PRO A 118 -32.56 -11.44 2.73
C PRO A 118 -32.33 -11.00 1.29
N GLU A 119 -32.27 -11.95 0.36
CA GLU A 119 -32.05 -11.63 -1.06
C GLU A 119 -33.10 -10.62 -1.56
N PRO A 120 -32.68 -9.49 -2.16
CA PRO A 120 -33.60 -8.51 -2.68
C PRO A 120 -34.28 -9.11 -3.91
N GLY A 121 -35.45 -9.73 -3.72
CA GLY A 121 -36.25 -10.33 -4.79
C GLY A 121 -36.96 -11.64 -4.45
N LEU A 122 -36.76 -12.23 -3.26
CA LEU A 122 -37.58 -13.37 -2.82
C LEU A 122 -38.87 -12.86 -2.17
N GLU A 123 -39.82 -12.44 -3.01
CA GLU A 123 -41.23 -12.31 -2.59
C GLU A 123 -41.65 -13.68 -2.05
N ILE A 124 -41.80 -13.78 -0.74
CA ILE A 124 -42.35 -14.97 -0.08
C ILE A 124 -43.82 -15.04 -0.51
N GLN A 125 -44.13 -15.93 -1.46
CA GLN A 125 -45.49 -16.28 -1.85
C GLN A 125 -46.12 -17.21 -0.80
#